data_AF-C1GW17-F1
#
_entry.id   AF-C1GW17-F1
#
_cell.length_a   1.000
_cell.length_b   1.000
_cell.length_c   1.000
_cell.angle_alpha   90.00
_cell.angle_beta   90.00
_cell.angle_gamma   90.00
#
_symmetry.space_group_name_H-M   'P 1'
#
loop_
_entity.id
_entity.type
_entity.pdbx_description
1 polymer ?
#
loop_
_entity_poly.entity_id
_entity_poly.type
_entity_poly.pdbx_seq_one_letter_code
_entity_poly.pdbx_strand_id
1 'polypeptide(L)'
;MNSLLRRGTSFLFAGTKSPLADSATTTASENTLFTRVDPSIDGEDCDRDCVSCTLRYPSKFDIDTGDKLYGNVKGWATHVLIATGKTDWVRDVADEKGSVMEAIEKGGLKPSNGIMKLSASNIPVPDEYHHHELGKQPTTALILPAFTVVEHVTPALASDLITYFVNPALTTTSPLYNSNISEPPSTNTPPPEPDPGTSTLTTSPSTLTGTSSSVDYTALTPLRSRPCLHTAVILLCSQRTRDARCGQSAPLLRREFERHLRARGLYRDLNDERLGGVGIYFISHVGGHKYAANVIVYRRRTNSDFADSTTEPSAVSIEEGAVQGIWLARVRPEDCEGIVKFTVLQGKVVKPASQLRGGFDREKGLRSSHPSPISKNLLTTGHRNRAIDLQGSAERGILVTGTTGIAGGPQKQSSLPSHSPTTQHTRALILGLARHISRDDAVVKSGGWQGGLAMGLAGMTLGILGLGTLGRARARIGILAFGMQVIARGDLVEETALLKMLRDGRIKGAALYVFDVEPLPGDSQWRTTRWGVEGRSEVLLSPHMGYAEEEIMNRWYEEQAEKVERWLYGKEVETKLL
;
A
#
# COMPACT_ATOMS: atom_id res chain seq x y z
N MET A 1 -43.81 -15.33 -3.13
CA MET A 1 -44.27 -14.09 -2.46
C MET A 1 -43.32 -12.93 -2.74
N ASN A 2 -43.06 -12.64 -4.03
CA ASN A 2 -42.22 -11.54 -4.53
C ASN A 2 -42.92 -10.16 -4.44
N SER A 3 -43.77 -9.97 -3.43
CA SER A 3 -44.62 -8.78 -3.25
C SER A 3 -44.36 -8.03 -1.93
N LEU A 4 -43.38 -8.44 -1.13
CA LEU A 4 -43.08 -7.82 0.17
C LEU A 4 -42.04 -6.68 0.11
N LEU A 5 -41.79 -6.13 -1.08
CA LEU A 5 -40.83 -5.03 -1.31
C LEU A 5 -41.46 -3.63 -1.48
N ARG A 6 -42.71 -3.39 -1.07
CA ARG A 6 -43.30 -2.04 -1.13
C ARG A 6 -44.26 -1.77 0.03
N ARG A 7 -43.73 -1.35 1.18
CA ARG A 7 -44.37 -0.43 2.16
C ARG A 7 -43.50 -0.36 3.42
N GLY A 8 -42.71 0.70 3.52
CA GLY A 8 -41.83 0.98 4.65
C GLY A 8 -41.25 2.37 4.50
N THR A 9 -42.13 3.36 4.60
CA THR A 9 -41.89 4.79 4.58
C THR A 9 -40.81 5.24 5.54
N SER A 10 -39.82 5.97 5.00
CA SER A 10 -39.20 7.18 5.55
C SER A 10 -39.38 7.41 7.05
N PHE A 11 -38.37 7.07 7.85
CA PHE A 11 -38.14 7.72 9.15
C PHE A 11 -36.83 8.51 9.10
N LEU A 12 -37.01 9.80 9.38
CA LEU A 12 -36.03 10.87 9.44
C LEU A 12 -35.10 10.66 10.63
N PHE A 13 -33.80 10.53 10.37
CA PHE A 13 -32.77 11.02 11.28
C PHE A 13 -31.72 11.78 10.45
N ALA A 14 -31.93 13.09 10.38
CA ALA A 14 -30.94 14.06 9.93
C ALA A 14 -29.85 14.19 11.01
N GLY A 15 -28.85 13.31 10.96
CA GLY A 15 -27.62 13.45 11.73
C GLY A 15 -26.66 14.35 10.95
N THR A 16 -26.39 15.53 11.49
CA THR A 16 -25.45 16.54 11.01
C THR A 16 -24.07 15.95 10.71
N LYS A 17 -23.70 15.81 9.44
CA LYS A 17 -22.32 15.56 9.03
C LYS A 17 -21.51 16.85 9.22
N SER A 18 -20.61 16.84 10.19
CA SER A 18 -19.57 17.87 10.34
C SER A 18 -18.62 17.81 9.12
N PRO A 19 -18.33 18.94 8.45
CA PRO A 19 -17.42 18.98 7.32
C PRO A 19 -15.98 19.13 7.85
N LEU A 20 -15.47 18.11 8.53
CA LEU A 20 -14.03 17.90 8.53
C LEU A 20 -13.72 17.27 7.18
N ALA A 21 -13.33 18.11 6.23
CA ALA A 21 -12.79 17.71 4.95
C ALA A 21 -11.48 16.96 5.20
N ASP A 22 -11.58 15.68 5.59
CA ASP A 22 -10.55 14.72 5.28
C ASP A 22 -10.31 14.89 3.78
N SER A 23 -9.11 15.32 3.40
CA SER A 23 -8.71 15.42 2.00
C SER A 23 -8.69 14.00 1.44
N ALA A 24 -9.87 13.51 1.08
CA ALA A 24 -10.13 12.24 0.46
C ALA A 24 -9.45 12.27 -0.91
N THR A 25 -8.16 12.00 -0.93
CA THR A 25 -7.39 12.04 -2.16
C THR A 25 -7.70 10.77 -2.92
N THR A 26 -8.57 10.91 -3.90
CA THR A 26 -9.20 9.83 -4.63
C THR A 26 -8.20 9.15 -5.54
N THR A 27 -8.12 7.82 -5.46
CA THR A 27 -7.48 7.01 -6.48
C THR A 27 -8.23 7.26 -7.79
N ALA A 28 -7.56 7.86 -8.76
CA ALA A 28 -8.16 8.13 -10.06
C ALA A 28 -8.25 6.84 -10.86
N SER A 29 -9.32 6.68 -11.63
CA SER A 29 -9.37 5.67 -12.68
C SER A 29 -8.41 6.02 -13.83
N GLU A 30 -8.10 5.03 -14.67
CA GLU A 30 -7.25 5.18 -15.85
C GLU A 30 -7.68 6.33 -16.77
N ASN A 31 -8.99 6.55 -16.90
CA ASN A 31 -9.56 7.56 -17.79
C ASN A 31 -9.75 8.94 -17.13
N THR A 32 -9.54 9.06 -15.82
CA THR A 32 -9.77 10.31 -15.08
C THR A 32 -8.49 10.99 -14.63
N LEU A 33 -7.40 10.22 -14.45
CA LEU A 33 -6.13 10.77 -13.97
C LEU A 33 -5.57 11.83 -14.93
N PHE A 34 -5.48 11.50 -16.21
CA PHE A 34 -5.01 12.39 -17.27
C PHE A 34 -6.08 12.52 -18.35
N THR A 35 -6.13 13.69 -18.99
CA THR A 35 -7.02 13.90 -20.12
C THR A 35 -6.52 13.06 -21.30
N ARG A 36 -7.38 12.23 -21.89
CA ARG A 36 -7.04 11.51 -23.12
C ARG A 36 -7.10 12.48 -24.31
N VAL A 37 -6.25 12.27 -25.32
CA VAL A 37 -6.39 12.98 -26.61
C VAL A 37 -7.78 12.76 -27.19
N ASP A 38 -8.36 13.81 -27.76
CA ASP A 38 -9.69 13.81 -28.36
C ASP A 38 -9.58 14.19 -29.84
N PRO A 39 -9.87 13.29 -30.80
CA PRO A 39 -9.77 13.59 -32.23
C PRO A 39 -10.54 14.85 -32.68
N SER A 40 -11.63 15.20 -31.99
CA SER A 40 -12.42 16.40 -32.31
C SER A 40 -11.73 17.72 -31.95
N ILE A 41 -10.78 17.69 -31.01
CA ILE A 41 -10.03 18.87 -30.52
C ILE A 41 -8.57 18.82 -31.02
N ASP A 42 -7.96 17.65 -30.98
CA ASP A 42 -6.53 17.41 -31.21
C ASP A 42 -6.19 17.04 -32.68
N GLY A 43 -7.22 16.86 -33.51
CA GLY A 43 -7.15 16.46 -34.91
C GLY A 43 -7.31 14.95 -35.12
N GLU A 44 -7.81 14.55 -36.31
CA GLU A 44 -8.13 13.14 -36.61
C GLU A 44 -6.92 12.20 -36.50
N ASP A 45 -5.70 12.69 -36.71
CA ASP A 45 -4.46 11.91 -36.59
C ASP A 45 -3.88 11.90 -35.16
N CYS A 46 -4.60 12.34 -34.11
CA CYS A 46 -4.02 12.51 -32.77
C CYS A 46 -3.57 11.21 -32.08
N ASP A 47 -4.16 10.08 -32.46
CA ASP A 47 -3.81 8.74 -31.96
C ASP A 47 -3.01 7.91 -32.98
N ARG A 48 -2.66 8.51 -34.12
CA ARG A 48 -1.95 7.85 -35.22
C ARG A 48 -0.46 7.73 -34.95
N ASP A 49 0.09 6.60 -35.36
CA ASP A 49 1.53 6.32 -35.34
C ASP A 49 2.28 7.20 -36.34
N CYS A 50 3.45 7.69 -35.93
CA CYS A 50 4.32 8.51 -36.76
C CYS A 50 4.75 7.79 -38.06
N VAL A 51 4.26 8.25 -39.21
CA VAL A 51 4.52 7.65 -40.53
C VAL A 51 5.99 7.81 -40.95
N SER A 52 6.64 8.89 -40.53
CA SER A 52 8.05 9.17 -40.83
C SER A 52 9.04 8.37 -39.97
N CYS A 53 8.55 7.68 -38.93
CA CYS A 53 9.39 6.95 -37.99
C CYS A 53 9.88 5.64 -38.61
N THR A 54 11.19 5.55 -38.86
CA THR A 54 11.85 4.38 -39.49
C THR A 54 12.44 3.40 -38.48
N LEU A 55 12.59 3.81 -37.22
CA LEU A 55 13.11 2.95 -36.15
C LEU A 55 12.05 1.94 -35.71
N ARG A 56 12.46 0.67 -35.59
CA ARG A 56 11.64 -0.43 -35.07
C ARG A 56 12.45 -1.22 -34.06
N TYR A 57 11.75 -1.84 -33.11
CA TYR A 57 12.38 -2.80 -32.21
C TYR A 57 12.82 -4.07 -32.97
N PRO A 58 13.84 -4.79 -32.45
CA PRO A 58 14.19 -6.10 -32.98
C PRO A 58 12.98 -7.05 -32.97
N SER A 59 12.91 -7.98 -33.94
CA SER A 59 11.81 -8.94 -34.04
C SER A 59 11.61 -9.81 -32.80
N LYS A 60 12.67 -10.00 -31.99
CA LYS A 60 12.64 -10.76 -30.72
C LYS A 60 12.33 -9.90 -29.48
N PHE A 61 11.88 -8.66 -29.66
CA PHE A 61 11.49 -7.78 -28.55
C PHE A 61 10.11 -8.18 -28.01
N ASP A 62 10.09 -9.17 -27.12
CA ASP A 62 8.85 -9.70 -26.55
C ASP A 62 8.46 -8.97 -25.24
N ILE A 63 7.21 -8.52 -25.16
CA ILE A 63 6.65 -7.83 -24.00
C ILE A 63 5.23 -8.34 -23.76
N ASP A 64 4.85 -8.44 -22.48
CA ASP A 64 3.47 -8.73 -22.15
C ASP A 64 2.56 -7.60 -22.66
N THR A 65 1.51 -7.97 -23.41
CA THR A 65 0.49 -7.06 -23.93
C THR A 65 -0.90 -7.32 -23.33
N GLY A 66 -1.08 -8.43 -22.61
CA GLY A 66 -2.37 -8.85 -22.08
C GLY A 66 -2.70 -8.31 -20.69
N ASP A 67 -1.71 -8.12 -19.82
CA ASP A 67 -1.96 -7.67 -18.45
C ASP A 67 -2.41 -6.20 -18.43
N LYS A 68 -3.30 -5.86 -17.50
CA LYS A 68 -3.68 -4.47 -17.22
C LYS A 68 -2.51 -3.72 -16.57
N LEU A 69 -2.09 -2.62 -17.20
CA LEU A 69 -0.96 -1.81 -16.71
C LEU A 69 -1.33 -0.90 -15.55
N TYR A 70 -2.47 -0.21 -15.65
CA TYR A 70 -2.84 0.87 -14.76
C TYR A 70 -3.12 0.39 -13.33
N GLY A 71 -2.58 1.11 -12.35
CA GLY A 71 -2.82 0.88 -10.91
C GLY A 71 -1.89 -0.15 -10.27
N ASN A 72 -1.07 -0.85 -11.07
CA ASN A 72 -0.13 -1.88 -10.60
C ASN A 72 1.28 -1.33 -10.31
N VAL A 73 1.38 -0.05 -9.96
CA VAL A 73 2.64 0.62 -9.56
C VAL A 73 2.49 1.21 -8.18
N LYS A 74 3.56 1.10 -7.37
CA LYS A 74 3.61 1.78 -6.07
C LYS A 74 3.80 3.28 -6.30
N GLY A 75 2.97 4.10 -5.67
CA GLY A 75 3.16 5.54 -5.64
C GLY A 75 4.42 5.94 -4.88
N TRP A 76 4.97 7.10 -5.23
CA TRP A 76 6.10 7.74 -4.53
C TRP A 76 5.76 9.21 -4.32
N ALA A 77 6.31 9.81 -3.26
CA ALA A 77 6.22 11.24 -2.97
C ALA A 77 7.32 12.02 -3.69
N THR A 78 8.54 11.48 -3.72
CA THR A 78 9.71 12.08 -4.38
C THR A 78 10.42 11.05 -5.26
N HIS A 79 11.09 11.49 -6.31
CA HIS A 79 11.94 10.68 -7.18
C HIS A 79 13.31 11.34 -7.28
N VAL A 80 14.31 10.70 -6.72
CA VAL A 80 15.70 11.17 -6.69
C VAL A 80 16.49 10.42 -7.76
N LEU A 81 17.08 11.16 -8.68
CA LEU A 81 17.97 10.64 -9.72
C LEU A 81 19.42 10.98 -9.35
N ILE A 82 20.27 9.96 -9.23
CA ILE A 82 21.70 10.15 -8.97
C ILE A 82 22.47 10.06 -10.30
N ALA A 83 23.21 11.12 -10.63
CA ALA A 83 24.07 11.16 -11.80
C ALA A 83 25.20 10.12 -11.68
N THR A 84 25.43 9.38 -12.75
CA THR A 84 26.50 8.38 -12.82
C THR A 84 27.27 8.43 -14.13
N GLY A 85 26.77 9.17 -15.14
CA GLY A 85 27.29 9.13 -16.51
C GLY A 85 27.13 7.78 -17.23
N LYS A 86 26.56 6.76 -16.57
CA LYS A 86 26.43 5.39 -17.09
C LYS A 86 25.04 5.17 -17.71
N THR A 87 24.96 4.26 -18.67
CA THR A 87 23.69 3.81 -19.26
C THR A 87 23.28 2.41 -18.81
N ASP A 88 24.09 1.77 -17.98
CA ASP A 88 23.90 0.43 -17.45
C ASP A 88 24.61 0.33 -16.09
N TRP A 89 24.11 -0.55 -15.22
CA TRP A 89 24.59 -0.63 -13.83
C TRP A 89 24.65 -2.07 -13.37
N VAL A 90 25.23 -2.33 -12.19
CA VAL A 90 25.04 -3.60 -11.48
C VAL A 90 23.54 -3.86 -11.28
N ARG A 91 23.15 -5.14 -11.25
CA ARG A 91 21.74 -5.57 -11.23
C ARG A 91 20.89 -4.75 -10.24
N ASP A 92 21.32 -4.70 -8.99
CA ASP A 92 20.71 -3.87 -7.95
C ASP A 92 21.63 -2.68 -7.69
N VAL A 93 21.18 -1.48 -8.04
CA VAL A 93 22.02 -0.26 -8.11
C VAL A 93 22.64 0.13 -6.77
N ALA A 94 22.03 -0.24 -5.64
CA ALA A 94 22.59 -0.03 -4.31
C ALA A 94 23.72 -1.01 -3.94
N ASP A 95 24.01 -2.01 -4.77
CA ASP A 95 25.16 -2.90 -4.58
C ASP A 95 26.45 -2.37 -5.21
N GLU A 96 26.37 -1.20 -5.86
CA GLU A 96 27.57 -0.50 -6.32
C GLU A 96 28.30 0.13 -5.13
N LYS A 97 29.33 -0.56 -4.65
CA LYS A 97 30.08 -0.17 -3.45
C LYS A 97 30.68 1.23 -3.57
N GLY A 98 30.54 2.02 -2.51
CA GLY A 98 31.06 3.39 -2.43
C GLY A 98 30.27 4.39 -3.29
N SER A 99 29.07 4.02 -3.75
CA SER A 99 28.19 4.92 -4.48
C SER A 99 27.22 5.66 -3.54
N VAL A 100 26.72 6.81 -4.01
CA VAL A 100 25.62 7.52 -3.33
C VAL A 100 24.36 6.66 -3.28
N MET A 101 24.13 5.82 -4.28
CA MET A 101 23.00 4.88 -4.32
C MET A 101 23.06 3.89 -3.14
N GLU A 102 24.23 3.29 -2.90
CA GLU A 102 24.48 2.42 -1.76
C GLU A 102 24.24 3.16 -0.44
N ALA A 103 24.82 4.37 -0.30
CA ALA A 103 24.72 5.14 0.93
C ALA A 103 23.28 5.54 1.27
N ILE A 104 22.46 5.90 0.28
CA ILE A 104 21.05 6.24 0.49
C ILE A 104 20.25 5.00 0.90
N GLU A 105 20.37 3.89 0.17
CA GLU A 105 19.52 2.72 0.40
C GLU A 105 19.95 1.91 1.63
N LYS A 106 21.26 1.79 1.89
CA LYS A 106 21.81 1.04 3.03
C LYS A 106 22.07 1.91 4.26
N GLY A 107 22.05 3.25 4.13
CA GLY A 107 22.24 4.18 5.25
C GLY A 107 21.10 4.21 6.27
N GLY A 108 19.94 3.65 5.94
CA GLY A 108 18.82 3.45 6.86
C GLY A 108 17.95 4.68 7.14
N LEU A 109 18.40 5.89 6.77
CA LEU A 109 17.60 7.11 6.88
C LEU A 109 16.51 7.13 5.80
N LYS A 110 15.24 7.09 6.23
CA LYS A 110 14.10 7.19 5.33
C LYS A 110 13.60 8.64 5.25
N PRO A 111 13.17 9.13 4.07
CA PRO A 111 12.60 10.46 3.95
C PRO A 111 11.32 10.60 4.77
N SER A 112 11.18 11.75 5.44
CA SER A 112 10.03 12.05 6.30
C SER A 112 8.80 12.50 5.52
N ASN A 113 8.97 12.95 4.28
CA ASN A 113 7.90 13.46 3.41
C ASN A 113 7.25 12.41 2.50
N GLY A 114 7.54 11.12 2.72
CA GLY A 114 6.87 10.00 2.06
C GLY A 114 7.83 9.07 1.33
N ILE A 115 7.27 8.20 0.48
CA ILE A 115 8.05 7.19 -0.23
C ILE A 115 8.95 7.87 -1.26
N MET A 116 10.26 7.71 -1.14
CA MET A 116 11.21 8.14 -2.15
C MET A 116 11.50 7.01 -3.13
N LYS A 117 11.33 7.31 -4.42
CA LYS A 117 11.85 6.51 -5.52
C LYS A 117 13.29 6.93 -5.77
N LEU A 118 14.21 5.97 -5.79
CA LEU A 118 15.62 6.22 -6.09
C LEU A 118 15.98 5.56 -7.42
N SER A 119 16.65 6.29 -8.31
CA SER A 119 17.17 5.75 -9.57
C SER A 119 18.57 6.28 -9.87
N ALA A 120 19.45 5.42 -10.39
CA ALA A 120 20.69 5.87 -11.01
C ALA A 120 20.38 6.41 -12.41
N SER A 121 21.15 7.39 -12.88
CA SER A 121 20.87 8.11 -14.13
C SER A 121 22.14 8.35 -14.95
N ASN A 122 21.98 8.44 -16.28
CA ASN A 122 23.06 8.80 -17.20
C ASN A 122 23.32 10.32 -17.27
N ILE A 123 22.73 11.11 -16.37
CA ILE A 123 23.09 12.51 -16.20
C ILE A 123 24.63 12.59 -16.06
N PRO A 124 25.29 13.52 -16.77
CA PRO A 124 26.74 13.72 -16.67
C PRO A 124 27.16 13.96 -15.22
N VAL A 125 28.29 13.40 -14.83
CA VAL A 125 28.90 13.66 -13.54
C VAL A 125 29.77 14.93 -13.63
N PRO A 126 30.01 15.64 -12.52
CA PRO A 126 30.97 16.74 -12.48
C PRO A 126 32.38 16.27 -12.88
N ASP A 127 33.19 17.13 -13.49
CA ASP A 127 34.54 16.78 -13.96
C ASP A 127 35.43 16.22 -12.83
N GLU A 128 35.31 16.80 -11.64
CA GLU A 128 36.00 16.38 -10.42
C GLU A 128 35.63 14.98 -9.93
N TYR A 129 34.52 14.39 -10.40
CA TYR A 129 34.13 13.00 -10.06
C TYR A 129 35.27 12.00 -10.29
N HIS A 130 36.04 12.20 -11.37
CA HIS A 130 37.13 11.31 -11.76
C HIS A 130 38.45 11.58 -11.03
N HIS A 131 38.54 12.66 -10.24
CA HIS A 131 39.73 13.02 -9.47
C HIS A 131 39.70 12.49 -8.03
N HIS A 132 38.59 11.85 -7.64
CA HIS A 132 38.36 11.38 -6.28
C HIS A 132 38.42 9.85 -6.20
N GLU A 133 38.88 9.35 -5.04
CA GLU A 133 38.86 7.93 -4.71
C GLU A 133 37.42 7.40 -4.58
N LEU A 134 37.23 6.10 -4.84
CA LEU A 134 35.96 5.43 -4.65
C LEU A 134 35.40 5.68 -3.24
N GLY A 135 34.12 6.02 -3.14
CA GLY A 135 33.49 6.39 -1.85
C GLY A 135 33.58 7.88 -1.52
N LYS A 136 34.40 8.66 -2.24
CA LYS A 136 34.56 10.12 -2.04
C LYS A 136 34.20 10.93 -3.27
N GLN A 137 33.67 10.29 -4.31
CA GLN A 137 33.39 10.91 -5.60
C GLN A 137 32.14 11.81 -5.51
N PRO A 138 32.27 13.12 -5.83
CA PRO A 138 31.14 14.05 -5.85
C PRO A 138 30.28 13.86 -7.09
N THR A 139 28.97 13.75 -6.93
CA THR A 139 28.02 13.64 -8.04
C THR A 139 26.85 14.62 -7.90
N THR A 140 25.94 14.60 -8.86
CA THR A 140 24.75 15.44 -8.91
C THR A 140 23.50 14.61 -8.61
N ALA A 141 22.58 15.15 -7.81
CA ALA A 141 21.26 14.58 -7.59
C ALA A 141 20.18 15.49 -8.19
N LEU A 142 19.20 14.92 -8.90
CA LEU A 142 18.01 15.64 -9.38
C LEU A 142 16.78 15.12 -8.62
N ILE A 143 16.11 16.02 -7.90
CA ILE A 143 14.91 15.73 -7.10
C ILE A 143 13.66 16.13 -7.87
N LEU A 144 12.77 15.17 -8.09
CA LEU A 144 11.47 15.34 -8.76
C LEU A 144 10.33 15.01 -7.78
N PRO A 145 9.16 15.65 -7.83
CA PRO A 145 8.75 16.67 -8.79
C PRO A 145 9.31 18.07 -8.54
N ALA A 146 10.14 18.29 -7.52
CA ALA A 146 10.66 19.63 -7.21
C ALA A 146 11.50 20.28 -8.33
N PHE A 147 12.05 19.50 -9.26
CA PHE A 147 13.00 20.00 -10.27
C PHE A 147 14.17 20.75 -9.61
N THR A 148 14.74 20.14 -8.57
CA THR A 148 15.88 20.70 -7.83
C THR A 148 17.12 19.88 -8.12
N VAL A 149 18.18 20.53 -8.59
CA VAL A 149 19.50 19.93 -8.76
C VAL A 149 20.32 20.20 -7.50
N VAL A 150 20.89 19.16 -6.90
CA VAL A 150 21.81 19.25 -5.77
C VAL A 150 23.19 18.80 -6.25
N GLU A 151 24.19 19.65 -6.05
CA GLU A 151 25.55 19.46 -6.57
C GLU A 151 26.49 18.92 -5.48
N HIS A 152 27.60 18.31 -5.91
CA HIS A 152 28.66 17.79 -5.05
C HIS A 152 28.21 16.79 -3.96
N VAL A 153 27.19 15.98 -4.26
CA VAL A 153 26.71 14.93 -3.37
C VAL A 153 27.72 13.79 -3.33
N THR A 154 28.26 13.51 -2.14
CA THR A 154 29.12 12.35 -1.89
C THR A 154 28.38 11.29 -1.07
N PRO A 155 28.85 10.03 -1.02
CA PRO A 155 28.25 8.99 -0.18
C PRO A 155 28.15 9.39 1.29
N ALA A 156 29.13 10.13 1.82
CA ALA A 156 29.11 10.63 3.20
C ALA A 156 28.03 11.68 3.46
N LEU A 157 27.56 12.38 2.43
CA LEU A 157 26.53 13.43 2.50
C LEU A 157 25.14 12.91 2.10
N ALA A 158 24.95 11.59 1.96
CA ALA A 158 23.66 11.00 1.61
C ALA A 158 22.57 11.33 2.63
N SER A 159 22.91 11.37 3.92
CA SER A 159 21.99 11.78 4.99
C SER A 159 21.56 13.25 4.87
N ASP A 160 22.50 14.12 4.50
CA ASP A 160 22.26 15.55 4.35
C ASP A 160 21.37 15.83 3.14
N LEU A 161 21.61 15.11 2.03
CA LEU A 161 20.74 15.15 0.86
C LEU A 161 19.29 14.86 1.26
N ILE A 162 19.07 13.80 2.05
CA ILE A 162 17.72 13.44 2.49
C ILE A 162 17.16 14.51 3.44
N THR A 163 17.92 14.90 4.44
CA THR A 163 17.47 15.76 5.54
C THR A 163 17.15 17.17 5.07
N TYR A 164 18.03 17.78 4.28
CA TYR A 164 17.98 19.20 3.93
C TYR A 164 17.41 19.47 2.54
N PHE A 165 17.33 18.47 1.66
CA PHE A 165 16.83 18.67 0.30
C PHE A 165 15.65 17.78 -0.06
N VAL A 166 15.69 16.48 0.24
CA VAL A 166 14.55 15.58 -0.08
C VAL A 166 13.37 15.83 0.83
N ASN A 167 13.57 15.89 2.15
CA ASN A 167 12.49 16.08 3.13
C ASN A 167 11.69 17.37 2.92
N PRO A 168 12.32 18.55 2.70
CA PRO A 168 11.58 19.78 2.44
C PRO A 168 11.11 19.94 0.98
N ALA A 169 11.54 19.06 0.06
CA ALA A 169 11.16 19.17 -1.35
C ALA A 169 9.67 18.95 -1.59
N LEU A 170 9.19 19.56 -2.69
CA LEU A 170 7.85 19.32 -3.22
C LEU A 170 7.65 17.83 -3.52
N THR A 171 6.47 17.36 -3.15
CA THR A 171 6.03 15.98 -3.34
C THR A 171 4.98 15.90 -4.44
N THR A 172 4.61 14.69 -4.85
CA THR A 172 3.50 14.44 -5.79
C THR A 172 2.14 14.94 -5.30
N THR A 173 2.03 15.38 -4.05
CA THR A 173 0.80 15.89 -3.43
C THR A 173 0.93 17.31 -2.91
N SER A 174 2.08 17.96 -3.08
CA SER A 174 2.25 19.35 -2.63
C SER A 174 1.28 20.26 -3.40
N PRO A 175 0.59 21.21 -2.74
CA PRO A 175 -0.30 22.15 -3.43
C PRO A 175 0.44 22.94 -4.52
N LEU A 176 -0.29 23.41 -5.52
CA LEU A 176 0.19 24.42 -6.47
C LEU A 176 -0.18 25.81 -5.94
N TYR A 177 0.59 26.83 -6.29
CA TYR A 177 0.24 28.20 -5.91
C TYR A 177 -0.96 28.63 -6.74
N ASN A 178 -2.12 28.79 -6.10
CA ASN A 178 -3.28 29.36 -6.78
C ASN A 178 -3.01 30.85 -7.03
N SER A 179 -2.82 31.24 -8.29
CA SER A 179 -2.76 32.65 -8.70
C SER A 179 -4.09 33.41 -8.53
N ASN A 180 -5.07 32.85 -7.80
CA ASN A 180 -6.35 33.49 -7.47
C ASN A 180 -6.31 34.27 -6.14
N ILE A 181 -5.14 34.73 -5.68
CA ILE A 181 -5.11 35.83 -4.71
C ILE A 181 -5.38 37.09 -5.51
N SER A 182 -6.67 37.39 -5.65
CA SER A 182 -7.21 38.66 -6.08
C SER A 182 -6.44 39.79 -5.39
N GLU A 183 -5.94 40.69 -6.22
CA GLU A 183 -5.42 42.01 -5.88
C GLU A 183 -6.23 42.63 -4.72
N PRO A 184 -5.58 43.12 -3.64
CA PRO A 184 -6.30 43.66 -2.50
C PRO A 184 -7.18 44.82 -2.96
N PRO A 185 -8.39 44.97 -2.39
CA PRO A 185 -9.37 45.92 -2.87
C PRO A 185 -8.79 47.33 -2.80
N SER A 186 -8.72 47.97 -3.96
CA SER A 186 -8.36 49.38 -4.12
C SER A 186 -9.36 50.24 -3.34
N THR A 187 -9.11 50.49 -2.07
CA THR A 187 -9.79 51.53 -1.31
C THR A 187 -9.25 52.87 -1.79
N ASN A 188 -9.93 53.44 -2.78
CA ASN A 188 -9.83 54.84 -3.17
C ASN A 188 -10.24 55.69 -1.96
N THR A 189 -9.29 56.12 -1.14
CA THR A 189 -9.49 57.25 -0.24
C THR A 189 -8.30 58.18 -0.42
N PRO A 190 -8.51 59.44 -0.83
CA PRO A 190 -7.41 60.36 -1.10
C PRO A 190 -6.62 60.64 0.18
N PRO A 191 -5.28 60.65 0.14
CA PRO A 191 -4.47 61.01 1.28
C PRO A 191 -4.69 62.50 1.65
N PRO A 192 -4.64 62.87 2.95
CA PRO A 192 -4.76 64.25 3.38
C PRO A 192 -3.56 65.07 2.89
N GLU A 193 -3.81 66.34 2.55
CA GLU A 193 -2.80 67.30 2.08
C GLU A 193 -1.67 67.49 3.11
N PRO A 194 -0.41 67.61 2.64
CA PRO A 194 0.77 67.65 3.52
C PRO A 194 1.01 69.03 4.10
N ASP A 195 1.29 69.08 5.41
CA ASP A 195 1.82 70.28 6.07
C ASP A 195 3.21 70.65 5.52
N PRO A 196 3.48 71.95 5.29
CA PRO A 196 4.71 72.41 4.67
C PRO A 196 5.83 72.51 5.70
N GLY A 197 6.91 71.75 5.48
CA GLY A 197 8.21 72.03 6.07
C GLY A 197 8.76 70.87 6.87
N THR A 198 9.66 70.09 6.26
CA THR A 198 11.09 70.07 6.61
C THR A 198 11.81 69.21 5.57
N SER A 199 12.81 69.78 4.94
CA SER A 199 13.65 69.17 3.90
C SER A 199 14.62 68.18 4.52
N THR A 200 14.50 66.88 4.20
CA THR A 200 15.57 65.90 4.42
C THR A 200 15.65 64.90 3.25
N LEU A 201 16.73 65.08 2.48
CA LEU A 201 17.47 64.15 1.63
C LEU A 201 16.81 62.81 1.26
N THR A 202 16.41 62.78 -0.01
CA THR A 202 16.09 61.62 -0.85
C THR A 202 17.10 60.49 -0.73
N THR A 203 16.68 59.36 -0.15
CA THR A 203 17.27 58.04 -0.41
C THR A 203 16.25 57.21 -1.16
N SER A 204 16.70 56.63 -2.28
CA SER A 204 15.92 55.88 -3.25
C SER A 204 15.24 54.63 -2.64
N PRO A 205 14.03 54.25 -3.08
CA PRO A 205 13.29 53.15 -2.50
C PRO A 205 13.91 51.82 -2.91
N SER A 206 14.28 51.01 -1.92
CA SER A 206 14.68 49.62 -2.14
C SER A 206 13.44 48.80 -2.47
N THR A 207 13.47 48.19 -3.65
CA THR A 207 12.44 47.33 -4.21
C THR A 207 12.17 46.14 -3.29
N LEU A 208 10.91 45.97 -2.88
CA LEU A 208 10.41 44.85 -2.08
C LEU A 208 10.57 43.54 -2.87
N THR A 209 11.68 42.84 -2.68
CA THR A 209 11.83 41.45 -3.12
C THR A 209 11.09 40.54 -2.14
N GLY A 210 10.00 39.93 -2.59
CA GLY A 210 9.26 38.92 -1.84
C GLY A 210 10.20 37.81 -1.39
N THR A 211 10.37 37.69 -0.07
CA THR A 211 11.26 36.72 0.57
C THR A 211 10.64 35.33 0.46
N SER A 212 11.07 34.57 -0.54
CA SER A 212 11.11 33.11 -0.46
C SER A 212 11.99 32.78 0.75
N SER A 213 11.39 32.25 1.81
CA SER A 213 12.09 31.83 3.02
C SER A 213 12.91 30.58 2.70
N SER A 214 14.03 30.72 1.99
CA SER A 214 15.03 29.67 1.94
C SER A 214 15.61 29.55 3.35
N VAL A 215 15.30 28.47 4.05
CA VAL A 215 15.97 28.19 5.32
C VAL A 215 17.46 28.07 5.02
N ASP A 216 18.27 28.91 5.66
CA ASP A 216 19.71 28.94 5.42
C ASP A 216 20.38 27.75 6.10
N TYR A 217 20.55 26.66 5.34
CA TYR A 217 21.28 25.47 5.77
C TYR A 217 22.78 25.55 5.46
N THR A 218 23.31 26.70 5.00
CA THR A 218 24.72 26.80 4.56
C THR A 218 25.72 26.53 5.68
N ALA A 219 25.31 26.76 6.94
CA ALA A 219 26.10 26.42 8.13
C ALA A 219 26.01 24.94 8.55
N LEU A 220 25.02 24.19 8.06
CA LEU A 220 24.76 22.81 8.48
C LEU A 220 25.23 21.77 7.46
N THR A 221 25.28 22.13 6.17
CA THR A 221 25.72 21.21 5.12
C THR A 221 26.54 21.93 4.03
N PRO A 222 27.57 21.28 3.47
CA PRO A 222 28.32 21.82 2.33
C PRO A 222 27.54 21.70 1.01
N LEU A 223 26.45 20.92 0.97
CA LEU A 223 25.65 20.75 -0.25
C LEU A 223 25.00 22.06 -0.70
N ARG A 224 24.89 22.24 -2.02
CA ARG A 224 24.24 23.40 -2.65
C ARG A 224 23.27 22.91 -3.71
N SER A 225 22.19 23.68 -3.91
CA SER A 225 21.17 23.37 -4.90
C SER A 225 20.89 24.53 -5.83
N ARG A 226 20.48 24.19 -7.06
CA ARG A 226 19.97 25.14 -8.06
C ARG A 226 18.69 24.60 -8.71
N PRO A 227 17.83 25.46 -9.27
CA PRO A 227 16.68 25.00 -10.02
C PRO A 227 17.11 24.25 -11.29
N CYS A 228 16.36 23.20 -11.63
CA CYS A 228 16.43 22.54 -12.92
C CYS A 228 15.57 23.34 -13.92
N LEU A 229 16.20 23.84 -14.98
CA LEU A 229 15.60 24.77 -15.94
C LEU A 229 14.68 24.10 -16.98
N HIS A 230 14.71 22.76 -17.06
CA HIS A 230 13.83 21.99 -17.94
C HIS A 230 12.35 22.30 -17.67
N THR A 231 11.54 22.49 -18.71
CA THR A 231 10.06 22.50 -18.58
C THR A 231 9.50 21.09 -18.43
N ALA A 232 10.19 20.10 -18.98
CA ALA A 232 9.88 18.70 -18.77
C ALA A 232 11.12 17.80 -18.78
N VAL A 233 11.02 16.65 -18.15
CA VAL A 233 12.05 15.61 -18.17
C VAL A 233 11.41 14.27 -18.56
N ILE A 234 12.01 13.60 -19.55
CA ILE A 234 11.65 12.25 -20.00
C ILE A 234 12.69 11.27 -19.46
N LEU A 235 12.24 10.32 -18.65
CA LEU A 235 13.09 9.27 -18.08
C LEU A 235 12.83 7.94 -18.78
N LEU A 236 13.88 7.29 -19.27
CA LEU A 236 13.81 6.03 -20.03
C LEU A 236 14.50 4.92 -19.25
N CYS A 237 13.79 3.82 -19.00
CA CYS A 237 14.37 2.64 -18.36
C CYS A 237 15.36 1.94 -19.30
N SER A 238 16.66 1.95 -18.97
CA SER A 238 17.75 1.54 -19.87
C SER A 238 18.60 0.37 -19.39
N GLN A 239 18.45 -0.04 -18.14
CA GLN A 239 19.35 -1.00 -17.49
C GLN A 239 19.26 -2.41 -18.09
N ARG A 240 20.25 -2.75 -18.91
CA ARG A 240 20.34 -4.00 -19.68
C ARG A 240 20.68 -5.19 -18.80
N THR A 241 21.53 -5.03 -17.79
CA THR A 241 21.88 -6.09 -16.83
C THR A 241 20.68 -6.60 -16.05
N ARG A 242 19.68 -5.74 -15.85
CA ARG A 242 18.43 -6.10 -15.17
C ARG A 242 17.42 -6.72 -16.12
N ASP A 243 17.25 -6.09 -17.28
CA ASP A 243 16.35 -6.53 -18.34
C ASP A 243 16.91 -6.14 -19.71
N ALA A 244 17.26 -7.13 -20.52
CA ALA A 244 17.87 -6.91 -21.83
C ALA A 244 17.00 -6.02 -22.75
N ARG A 245 15.68 -6.06 -22.59
CA ARG A 245 14.75 -5.25 -23.39
C ARG A 245 14.87 -3.78 -23.04
N CYS A 246 15.09 -3.41 -21.78
CA CYS A 246 15.33 -2.01 -21.39
C CYS A 246 16.55 -1.44 -22.13
N GLY A 247 17.64 -2.22 -22.20
CA GLY A 247 18.85 -1.86 -22.94
C GLY A 247 18.66 -1.76 -24.45
N GLN A 248 17.70 -2.50 -25.02
CA GLN A 248 17.34 -2.41 -26.43
C GLN A 248 16.41 -1.21 -26.73
N SER A 249 15.41 -0.98 -25.87
CA SER A 249 14.38 0.03 -26.12
C SER A 249 14.87 1.45 -25.90
N ALA A 250 15.61 1.70 -24.82
CA ALA A 250 15.93 3.07 -24.41
C ALA A 250 16.76 3.86 -25.46
N PRO A 251 17.79 3.29 -26.12
CA PRO A 251 18.53 4.00 -27.16
C PRO A 251 17.69 4.34 -28.39
N LEU A 252 16.76 3.45 -28.79
CA LEU A 252 15.87 3.67 -29.93
C LEU A 252 14.83 4.75 -29.62
N LEU A 253 14.21 4.68 -28.45
CA LEU A 253 13.27 5.70 -27.97
C LEU A 253 13.95 7.06 -27.82
N ARG A 254 15.17 7.11 -27.28
CA ARG A 254 15.92 8.37 -27.15
C ARG A 254 16.18 9.03 -28.50
N ARG A 255 16.64 8.28 -29.51
CA ARG A 255 16.86 8.83 -30.86
C ARG A 255 15.58 9.44 -31.43
N GLU A 256 14.44 8.79 -31.22
CA GLU A 256 13.17 9.26 -31.76
C GLU A 256 12.60 10.46 -31.00
N PHE A 257 12.67 10.45 -29.67
CA PHE A 257 12.35 11.63 -28.86
C PHE A 257 13.24 12.81 -29.20
N GLU A 258 14.55 12.60 -29.34
CA GLU A 258 15.49 13.65 -29.76
C GLU A 258 15.14 14.21 -31.12
N ARG A 259 14.79 13.37 -32.10
CA ARG A 259 14.38 13.82 -33.44
C ARG A 259 13.19 14.79 -33.37
N HIS A 260 12.13 14.42 -32.64
CA HIS A 260 10.93 15.25 -32.53
C HIS A 260 11.12 16.51 -31.69
N LEU A 261 11.97 16.47 -30.66
CA LEU A 261 12.27 17.62 -29.82
C LEU A 261 13.24 18.60 -30.49
N ARG A 262 14.27 18.10 -31.19
CA ARG A 262 15.23 18.93 -31.94
C ARG A 262 14.54 19.65 -33.09
N ALA A 263 13.63 18.99 -33.81
CA ALA A 263 12.82 19.62 -34.85
C ALA A 263 11.98 20.80 -34.35
N ARG A 264 11.64 20.82 -33.05
CA ARG A 264 10.91 21.89 -32.37
C ARG A 264 11.82 22.86 -31.60
N GLY A 265 13.14 22.67 -31.64
CA GLY A 265 14.09 23.45 -30.85
C GLY A 265 13.99 23.25 -29.32
N LEU A 266 13.34 22.18 -28.87
CA LEU A 266 13.03 21.93 -27.46
C LEU A 266 14.00 20.98 -26.74
N TYR A 267 14.84 20.25 -27.47
CA TYR A 267 15.81 19.35 -26.83
C TYR A 267 16.83 20.14 -26.00
N ARG A 268 17.07 19.72 -24.76
CA ARG A 268 18.08 20.28 -23.85
C ARG A 268 18.82 19.14 -23.15
N ASP A 269 20.10 19.34 -22.90
CA ASP A 269 20.83 18.55 -21.90
C ASP A 269 20.88 19.32 -20.56
N LEU A 270 21.43 18.70 -19.51
CA LEU A 270 21.43 19.30 -18.17
C LEU A 270 22.44 20.45 -17.99
N ASN A 271 23.37 20.61 -18.95
CA ASN A 271 24.39 21.66 -18.99
C ASN A 271 23.98 22.80 -19.94
N ASP A 272 22.91 22.65 -20.70
CA ASP A 272 22.33 23.69 -21.55
C ASP A 272 21.71 24.79 -20.67
N GLU A 273 22.27 25.99 -20.74
CA GLU A 273 21.84 27.15 -19.94
C GLU A 273 20.55 27.80 -20.46
N ARG A 274 20.10 27.44 -21.67
CA ARG A 274 18.86 28.00 -22.23
C ARG A 274 17.67 27.55 -21.40
N LEU A 275 16.82 28.50 -21.04
CA LEU A 275 15.66 28.24 -20.21
C LEU A 275 14.64 27.33 -20.92
N GLY A 276 14.01 26.46 -20.12
CA GLY A 276 12.97 25.56 -20.57
C GLY A 276 13.47 24.34 -21.34
N GLY A 277 12.67 23.87 -22.29
CA GLY A 277 12.96 22.67 -23.06
C GLY A 277 12.87 21.36 -22.26
N VAL A 278 13.29 20.28 -22.92
CA VAL A 278 13.04 18.91 -22.48
C VAL A 278 14.34 18.12 -22.38
N GLY A 279 14.65 17.67 -21.17
CA GLY A 279 15.75 16.75 -20.88
C GLY A 279 15.33 15.29 -21.09
N ILE A 280 16.20 14.48 -21.70
CA ILE A 280 16.01 13.02 -21.81
C ILE A 280 17.12 12.30 -21.05
N TYR A 281 16.76 11.52 -20.04
CA TYR A 281 17.72 10.76 -19.25
C TYR A 281 17.37 9.27 -19.21
N PHE A 282 18.40 8.46 -19.28
CA PHE A 282 18.34 7.05 -18.97
C PHE A 282 18.37 6.86 -17.47
N ILE A 283 17.53 5.96 -16.98
CA ILE A 283 17.49 5.58 -15.58
C ILE A 283 17.67 4.09 -15.40
N SER A 284 18.07 3.71 -14.17
CA SER A 284 18.07 2.34 -13.70
C SER A 284 16.69 1.69 -13.82
N HIS A 285 16.64 0.36 -13.70
CA HIS A 285 15.44 -0.39 -14.01
C HIS A 285 14.23 0.09 -13.21
N VAL A 286 13.18 0.45 -13.92
CA VAL A 286 11.89 0.79 -13.34
C VAL A 286 10.80 -0.05 -13.98
N GLY A 287 9.88 -0.50 -13.15
CA GLY A 287 8.83 -1.42 -13.56
C GLY A 287 9.18 -2.87 -13.25
N GLY A 288 8.22 -3.76 -13.47
CA GLY A 288 8.46 -5.20 -13.33
C GLY A 288 8.93 -5.79 -14.66
N HIS A 289 9.62 -6.92 -14.62
CA HIS A 289 10.12 -7.66 -15.81
C HIS A 289 9.02 -8.15 -16.76
N LYS A 290 7.75 -7.86 -16.51
CA LYS A 290 6.69 -8.14 -17.49
C LYS A 290 6.59 -7.05 -18.55
N TYR A 291 6.92 -5.80 -18.18
CA TYR A 291 6.73 -4.62 -19.02
C TYR A 291 8.08 -3.95 -19.32
N ALA A 292 8.40 -3.80 -20.61
CA ALA A 292 9.58 -3.05 -21.06
C ALA A 292 9.18 -1.71 -21.70
N ALA A 293 10.18 -0.94 -22.14
CA ALA A 293 10.00 0.40 -22.71
C ALA A 293 9.23 1.36 -21.77
N ASN A 294 9.63 1.38 -20.49
CA ASN A 294 9.07 2.30 -19.50
C ASN A 294 9.58 3.72 -19.76
N VAL A 295 8.65 4.67 -19.78
CA VAL A 295 8.89 6.11 -19.93
C VAL A 295 8.19 6.84 -18.80
N ILE A 296 8.90 7.69 -18.05
CA ILE A 296 8.30 8.55 -17.03
C ILE A 296 8.52 10.01 -17.44
N VAL A 297 7.44 10.76 -17.59
CA VAL A 297 7.46 12.18 -17.95
C VAL A 297 7.12 13.01 -16.72
N TYR A 298 8.00 13.89 -16.30
CA TYR A 298 7.68 14.96 -15.33
C TYR A 298 7.60 16.27 -16.09
N ARG A 299 6.53 17.03 -15.91
CA ARG A 299 6.33 18.30 -16.64
C ARG A 299 5.76 19.40 -15.76
N ARG A 300 6.26 20.62 -15.95
CA ARG A 300 5.77 21.86 -15.33
C ARG A 300 4.48 22.34 -16.00
N ARG A 301 3.72 23.26 -15.40
CA ARG A 301 2.56 23.86 -16.07
C ARG A 301 3.01 24.53 -17.38
N THR A 302 2.28 24.31 -18.47
CA THR A 302 2.40 25.13 -19.68
C THR A 302 1.23 26.10 -19.69
N ASN A 303 1.49 27.38 -19.95
CA ASN A 303 0.40 28.31 -20.27
C ASN A 303 -0.16 27.90 -21.64
N SER A 304 -1.46 27.67 -21.69
CA SER A 304 -2.19 27.06 -22.82
C SER A 304 -1.99 27.74 -24.17
N ASP A 305 -1.55 28.99 -24.19
CA ASP A 305 -1.79 29.86 -25.34
C ASP A 305 -0.81 29.64 -26.50
N PHE A 306 0.26 28.85 -26.29
CA PHE A 306 1.20 28.54 -27.38
C PHE A 306 1.70 27.10 -27.23
N ALA A 307 0.97 26.14 -27.80
CA ALA A 307 1.42 24.75 -27.97
C ALA A 307 2.71 24.62 -28.83
N ASP A 308 3.24 25.74 -29.32
CA ASP A 308 4.53 25.87 -30.01
C ASP A 308 5.68 26.25 -29.06
N SER A 309 5.49 26.08 -27.73
CA SER A 309 6.21 26.78 -26.66
C SER A 309 7.74 26.64 -26.70
N THR A 310 8.37 27.58 -27.39
CA THR A 310 9.65 28.22 -26.99
C THR A 310 9.47 29.12 -25.76
N THR A 311 8.29 29.12 -25.14
CA THR A 311 7.97 29.91 -23.95
C THR A 311 8.84 29.45 -22.79
N GLU A 312 9.66 30.37 -22.30
CA GLU A 312 10.49 30.11 -21.14
C GLU A 312 9.63 29.92 -19.89
N PRO A 313 10.03 29.02 -18.97
CA PRO A 313 9.32 28.82 -17.72
C PRO A 313 9.30 30.13 -16.92
N SER A 314 8.10 30.59 -16.54
CA SER A 314 7.96 31.72 -15.62
C SER A 314 8.58 31.37 -14.26
N ALA A 315 9.02 32.38 -13.49
CA ALA A 315 9.55 32.19 -12.14
C ALA A 315 8.60 31.34 -11.25
N VAL A 316 7.28 31.61 -11.35
CA VAL A 316 6.24 30.82 -10.66
C VAL A 316 6.27 29.35 -11.08
N SER A 317 6.36 29.07 -12.39
CA SER A 317 6.43 27.68 -12.88
C SER A 317 7.70 26.95 -12.42
N ILE A 318 8.80 27.68 -12.21
CA ILE A 318 10.06 27.14 -11.68
C ILE A 318 9.87 26.72 -10.22
N GLU A 319 9.22 27.55 -9.41
CA GLU A 319 8.92 27.27 -8.00
C GLU A 319 7.89 26.15 -7.82
N GLU A 320 6.90 26.03 -8.72
CA GLU A 320 5.85 25.00 -8.61
C GLU A 320 6.34 23.57 -8.84
N GLY A 321 7.51 23.37 -9.47
CA GLY A 321 7.98 22.04 -9.87
C GLY A 321 7.10 21.39 -10.96
N ALA A 322 7.13 20.06 -11.03
CA ALA A 322 6.29 19.28 -11.92
C ALA A 322 4.83 19.32 -11.44
N VAL A 323 3.91 19.68 -12.32
CA VAL A 323 2.46 19.56 -12.09
C VAL A 323 2.00 18.13 -12.32
N GLN A 324 2.58 17.45 -13.31
CA GLN A 324 2.24 16.08 -13.65
C GLN A 324 3.48 15.19 -13.68
N GLY A 325 3.28 13.93 -13.27
CA GLY A 325 4.22 12.84 -13.48
C GLY A 325 3.47 11.67 -14.14
N ILE A 326 3.80 11.36 -15.40
CA ILE A 326 3.07 10.40 -16.24
C ILE A 326 3.97 9.19 -16.48
N TRP A 327 3.59 8.02 -16.00
CA TRP A 327 4.35 6.77 -16.20
C TRP A 327 3.69 5.90 -17.27
N LEU A 328 4.37 5.77 -18.41
CA LEU A 328 4.03 4.92 -19.54
C LEU A 328 4.91 3.65 -19.59
N ALA A 329 4.41 2.61 -20.23
CA ALA A 329 5.20 1.45 -20.66
C ALA A 329 4.69 0.94 -22.01
N ARG A 330 5.37 -0.06 -22.58
CA ARG A 330 5.08 -0.58 -23.93
C ARG A 330 5.19 0.49 -25.01
N VAL A 331 6.00 1.52 -24.77
CA VAL A 331 6.22 2.63 -25.71
C VAL A 331 7.05 2.12 -26.89
N ARG A 332 6.65 2.47 -28.11
CA ARG A 332 7.38 2.18 -29.34
C ARG A 332 7.93 3.47 -29.95
N PRO A 333 8.95 3.40 -30.83
CA PRO A 333 9.47 4.59 -31.50
C PRO A 333 8.38 5.40 -32.21
N GLU A 334 7.42 4.74 -32.87
CA GLU A 334 6.29 5.40 -33.53
C GLU A 334 5.34 6.16 -32.60
N ASP A 335 5.35 5.89 -31.28
CA ASP A 335 4.56 6.63 -30.29
C ASP A 335 5.24 7.95 -29.86
N CYS A 336 6.54 8.11 -30.09
CA CYS A 336 7.33 9.22 -29.55
C CYS A 336 6.83 10.58 -30.04
N GLU A 337 6.35 10.69 -31.28
CA GLU A 337 5.78 11.93 -31.81
C GLU A 337 4.55 12.37 -31.00
N GLY A 338 3.58 11.47 -30.83
CA GLY A 338 2.35 11.72 -30.09
C GLY A 338 2.63 12.00 -28.61
N ILE A 339 3.57 11.26 -28.00
CA ILE A 339 4.01 11.51 -26.61
C ILE A 339 4.63 12.91 -26.48
N VAL A 340 5.47 13.36 -27.41
CA VAL A 340 6.00 14.73 -27.37
C VAL A 340 4.86 15.74 -27.52
N LYS A 341 4.06 15.63 -28.57
CA LYS A 341 3.02 16.61 -28.92
C LYS A 341 1.94 16.74 -27.84
N PHE A 342 1.47 15.62 -27.30
CA PHE A 342 0.31 15.60 -26.41
C PHE A 342 0.69 15.36 -24.95
N THR A 343 1.61 14.44 -24.66
CA THR A 343 1.96 14.11 -23.27
C THR A 343 2.93 15.11 -22.67
N VAL A 344 4.05 15.40 -23.35
CA VAL A 344 5.08 16.30 -22.82
C VAL A 344 4.59 17.75 -22.86
N LEU A 345 4.05 18.20 -23.98
CA LEU A 345 3.67 19.61 -24.15
C LEU A 345 2.30 19.96 -23.53
N GLN A 346 1.33 19.06 -23.59
CA GLN A 346 -0.07 19.35 -23.20
C GLN A 346 -0.58 18.56 -21.99
N GLY A 347 0.20 17.63 -21.44
CA GLY A 347 -0.24 16.83 -20.29
C GLY A 347 -1.36 15.81 -20.56
N LYS A 348 -1.57 15.47 -21.85
CA LYS A 348 -2.58 14.49 -22.29
C LYS A 348 -1.98 13.11 -22.53
N VAL A 349 -2.78 12.06 -22.44
CA VAL A 349 -2.37 10.68 -22.73
C VAL A 349 -2.95 10.20 -24.06
N VAL A 350 -2.11 9.60 -24.92
CA VAL A 350 -2.53 9.15 -26.25
C VAL A 350 -3.23 7.79 -26.16
N LYS A 351 -2.53 6.77 -25.63
CA LYS A 351 -3.01 5.37 -25.56
C LYS A 351 -3.09 4.85 -24.11
N PRO A 352 -3.94 5.44 -23.24
CA PRO A 352 -3.93 5.12 -21.80
C PRO A 352 -4.19 3.64 -21.51
N ALA A 353 -5.16 3.02 -22.18
CA ALA A 353 -5.54 1.62 -21.96
C ALA A 353 -4.39 0.62 -22.20
N SER A 354 -3.47 0.93 -23.13
CA SER A 354 -2.37 0.04 -23.48
C SER A 354 -1.01 0.45 -22.91
N GLN A 355 -0.83 1.72 -22.51
CA GLN A 355 0.48 2.26 -22.12
C GLN A 355 0.51 2.85 -20.70
N LEU A 356 -0.60 3.37 -20.16
CA LEU A 356 -0.57 4.09 -18.88
C LEU A 356 -0.40 3.11 -17.72
N ARG A 357 0.68 3.29 -16.96
CA ARG A 357 0.92 2.54 -15.72
C ARG A 357 0.40 3.26 -14.49
N GLY A 358 0.52 4.58 -14.50
CA GLY A 358 0.10 5.43 -13.40
C GLY A 358 0.75 6.80 -13.45
N GLY A 359 0.72 7.49 -12.32
CA GLY A 359 1.23 8.85 -12.22
C GLY A 359 0.49 9.69 -11.19
N PHE A 360 0.69 10.99 -11.28
CA PHE A 360 -0.01 12.01 -10.50
C PHE A 360 -0.29 13.25 -11.34
N ASP A 361 -1.35 13.96 -10.98
CA ASP A 361 -1.73 15.27 -11.49
C ASP A 361 -2.05 16.16 -10.27
N ARG A 362 -1.14 17.08 -9.94
CA ARG A 362 -1.26 17.97 -8.77
C ARG A 362 -2.31 19.05 -8.97
N GLU A 363 -2.64 19.41 -10.21
CA GLU A 363 -3.67 20.40 -10.51
C GLU A 363 -5.07 19.83 -10.28
N LYS A 364 -5.27 18.57 -10.65
CA LYS A 364 -6.51 17.83 -10.36
C LYS A 364 -6.55 17.21 -8.95
N GLY A 365 -5.42 17.18 -8.25
CA GLY A 365 -5.27 16.48 -6.96
C GLY A 365 -5.40 14.95 -7.09
N LEU A 366 -5.09 14.38 -8.26
CA LEU A 366 -5.32 12.98 -8.61
C LEU A 366 -4.01 12.17 -8.68
N ARG A 367 -4.10 10.87 -8.40
CA ARG A 367 -2.98 9.91 -8.53
C ARG A 367 -3.45 8.49 -8.81
N SER A 368 -2.59 7.69 -9.44
CA SER A 368 -2.93 6.32 -9.90
C SER A 368 -2.98 5.26 -8.81
N SER A 369 -2.27 5.50 -7.73
CA SER A 369 -2.21 4.62 -6.57
C SER A 369 -2.15 5.52 -5.36
N HIS A 370 -2.95 5.22 -4.33
CA HIS A 370 -2.67 5.78 -3.03
C HIS A 370 -1.19 5.51 -2.71
N PRO A 371 -0.41 6.47 -2.17
CA PRO A 371 0.62 6.09 -1.23
C PRO A 371 -0.18 5.46 -0.11
N SER A 372 -0.50 4.19 -0.23
CA SER A 372 -0.95 3.45 0.89
C SER A 372 0.35 3.20 1.66
N PRO A 373 0.59 3.86 2.81
CA PRO A 373 0.86 2.98 3.94
C PRO A 373 -0.39 2.10 3.95
N ILE A 374 -0.31 0.94 3.30
CA ILE A 374 -1.27 -0.11 3.58
C ILE A 374 -1.00 -0.34 5.06
N SER A 375 -1.75 0.35 5.92
CA SER A 375 -1.73 0.10 7.35
C SER A 375 -2.01 -1.38 7.43
N LYS A 376 -1.03 -2.12 7.93
CA LYS A 376 -1.12 -3.57 8.00
C LYS A 376 -2.43 -3.86 8.74
N ASN A 377 -3.31 -4.64 8.12
CA ASN A 377 -4.54 -5.08 8.78
C ASN A 377 -4.34 -6.52 9.22
N LEU A 378 -4.44 -6.76 10.52
CA LEU A 378 -4.46 -8.08 11.10
C LEU A 378 -5.92 -8.51 11.27
N LEU A 379 -6.31 -9.54 10.52
CA LEU A 379 -7.64 -10.11 10.53
C LEU A 379 -7.69 -11.28 11.52
N THR A 380 -8.68 -11.28 12.41
CA THR A 380 -8.91 -12.37 13.37
C THR A 380 -10.33 -12.88 13.29
N THR A 381 -10.53 -14.16 13.61
CA THR A 381 -11.87 -14.74 13.74
C THR A 381 -12.43 -14.45 15.13
N GLY A 382 -13.64 -13.90 15.20
CA GLY A 382 -14.31 -13.47 16.41
C GLY A 382 -13.86 -12.10 16.93
N HIS A 383 -14.57 -11.62 17.96
CA HIS A 383 -14.37 -10.27 18.53
C HIS A 383 -13.23 -10.21 19.56
N ARG A 384 -12.69 -11.35 20.00
CA ARG A 384 -11.64 -11.41 21.03
C ARG A 384 -10.61 -12.46 20.68
N ASN A 385 -9.36 -12.04 20.58
CA ASN A 385 -8.23 -12.94 20.42
C ASN A 385 -7.08 -12.49 21.33
N ARG A 386 -6.86 -13.24 22.42
CA ARG A 386 -5.82 -12.93 23.41
C ARG A 386 -4.40 -13.21 22.91
N ALA A 387 -4.24 -13.88 21.77
CA ALA A 387 -2.94 -14.05 21.13
C ALA A 387 -2.48 -12.79 20.40
N ILE A 388 -3.36 -11.81 20.19
CA ILE A 388 -3.04 -10.54 19.54
C ILE A 388 -2.86 -9.47 20.61
N ASP A 389 -1.64 -8.91 20.66
CA ASP A 389 -1.35 -7.71 21.42
C ASP A 389 -1.95 -6.48 20.71
N LEU A 390 -3.13 -6.06 21.15
CA LEU A 390 -3.82 -4.90 20.60
C LEU A 390 -3.04 -3.61 20.86
N GLN A 391 -2.38 -3.49 22.01
CA GLN A 391 -1.61 -2.31 22.36
C GLN A 391 -0.37 -2.21 21.45
N GLY A 392 0.41 -3.29 21.35
CA GLY A 392 1.56 -3.35 20.44
C GLY A 392 1.18 -3.18 18.96
N SER A 393 -0.04 -3.56 18.58
CA SER A 393 -0.58 -3.28 17.24
C SER A 393 -0.86 -1.80 17.05
N ALA A 394 -1.46 -1.14 18.05
CA ALA A 394 -1.74 0.30 18.04
C ALA A 394 -0.49 1.15 17.94
N GLU A 395 0.51 0.84 18.76
CA GLU A 395 1.81 1.53 18.77
C GLU A 395 2.53 1.43 17.42
N ARG A 396 2.20 0.42 16.60
CA ARG A 396 2.76 0.20 15.27
C ARG A 396 1.85 0.65 14.13
N GLY A 397 0.71 1.27 14.43
CA GLY A 397 -0.29 1.68 13.43
C GLY A 397 -0.87 0.51 12.63
N ILE A 398 -0.96 -0.67 13.25
CA ILE A 398 -1.52 -1.89 12.65
C ILE A 398 -2.99 -1.96 13.04
N LEU A 399 -3.86 -1.85 12.04
CA LEU A 399 -5.29 -2.04 12.21
C LEU A 399 -5.56 -3.50 12.57
N VAL A 400 -6.44 -3.75 13.54
CA VAL A 400 -6.88 -5.10 13.89
C VAL A 400 -8.39 -5.19 13.71
N THR A 401 -8.86 -6.14 12.90
CA THR A 401 -10.28 -6.33 12.61
C THR A 401 -10.72 -7.76 12.86
N GLY A 402 -11.92 -7.94 13.39
CA GLY A 402 -12.47 -9.24 13.78
C GLY A 402 -13.71 -9.64 12.99
N THR A 403 -14.01 -10.93 12.85
CA THR A 403 -15.38 -11.35 12.47
C THR A 403 -16.35 -11.22 13.64
N THR A 404 -17.64 -11.14 13.34
CA THR A 404 -18.67 -11.13 14.36
C THR A 404 -18.68 -12.47 15.12
N GLY A 405 -18.97 -12.42 16.42
CA GLY A 405 -18.94 -13.62 17.27
C GLY A 405 -19.95 -14.69 16.83
N ILE A 406 -19.90 -15.87 17.46
CA ILE A 406 -20.86 -16.96 17.22
C ILE A 406 -22.31 -16.47 17.45
N ALA A 407 -22.52 -15.61 18.46
CA ALA A 407 -23.82 -15.00 18.75
C ALA A 407 -24.21 -13.83 17.81
N GLY A 408 -23.34 -13.44 16.87
CA GLY A 408 -23.55 -12.31 15.96
C GLY A 408 -24.47 -12.61 14.78
N GLY A 409 -24.77 -13.88 14.52
CA GLY A 409 -25.76 -14.27 13.51
C GLY A 409 -27.19 -13.87 13.91
N PRO A 410 -28.18 -14.09 13.02
CA PRO A 410 -29.60 -13.85 13.31
C PRO A 410 -30.12 -14.59 14.57
N GLN A 411 -29.35 -15.53 15.14
CA GLN A 411 -29.56 -16.11 16.47
C GLN A 411 -29.34 -15.16 17.66
N LYS A 412 -29.26 -13.84 17.46
CA LYS A 412 -29.34 -12.85 18.58
C LYS A 412 -30.60 -12.97 19.43
N GLN A 413 -31.62 -13.73 18.99
CA GLN A 413 -32.92 -13.81 19.64
C GLN A 413 -33.12 -14.97 20.62
N SER A 414 -32.23 -15.95 20.73
CA SER A 414 -32.38 -16.92 21.83
C SER A 414 -31.68 -16.37 23.07
N SER A 415 -32.47 -15.77 23.98
CA SER A 415 -32.05 -15.42 25.34
C SER A 415 -31.53 -16.62 26.16
N LEU A 416 -31.63 -17.83 25.60
CA LEU A 416 -31.10 -19.07 26.16
C LEU A 416 -29.60 -19.23 25.84
N PRO A 417 -28.70 -19.13 26.83
CA PRO A 417 -27.27 -19.45 26.66
C PRO A 417 -26.98 -20.93 26.31
N SER A 418 -28.01 -21.72 26.03
CA SER A 418 -28.00 -23.19 25.87
C SER A 418 -27.57 -23.67 24.48
N HIS A 419 -27.64 -22.81 23.45
CA HIS A 419 -27.53 -23.24 22.05
C HIS A 419 -26.12 -23.18 21.45
N SER A 420 -25.09 -22.88 22.26
CA SER A 420 -23.72 -22.84 21.75
C SER A 420 -23.31 -24.19 21.13
N PRO A 421 -22.69 -24.19 19.92
CA PRO A 421 -22.17 -25.40 19.27
C PRO A 421 -21.26 -26.20 20.20
N THR A 422 -20.47 -25.49 21.00
CA THR A 422 -19.49 -26.09 21.91
C THR A 422 -20.17 -26.81 23.06
N THR A 423 -21.28 -26.26 23.56
CA THR A 423 -22.11 -26.95 24.56
C THR A 423 -22.72 -28.22 23.97
N GLN A 424 -23.09 -28.22 22.69
CA GLN A 424 -23.62 -29.41 22.00
C GLN A 424 -22.54 -30.46 21.80
N HIS A 425 -21.34 -30.05 21.39
CA HIS A 425 -20.19 -30.94 21.22
C HIS A 425 -19.81 -31.61 22.53
N THR A 426 -19.75 -30.85 23.63
CA THR A 426 -19.49 -31.41 24.97
C THR A 426 -20.58 -32.40 25.40
N ARG A 427 -21.86 -32.20 25.03
CA ARG A 427 -22.92 -33.20 25.25
C ARG A 427 -22.64 -34.49 24.48
N ALA A 428 -22.30 -34.35 23.20
CA ALA A 428 -22.00 -35.48 22.33
C ALA A 428 -20.84 -36.30 22.89
N LEU A 429 -19.79 -35.64 23.39
CA LEU A 429 -18.65 -36.31 24.02
C LEU A 429 -19.01 -37.05 25.31
N ILE A 430 -19.79 -36.45 26.20
CA ILE A 430 -20.24 -37.11 27.44
C ILE A 430 -21.07 -38.36 27.12
N LEU A 431 -22.03 -38.25 26.20
CA LEU A 431 -22.86 -39.38 25.79
C LEU A 431 -22.07 -40.42 25.01
N GLY A 432 -21.20 -40.00 24.10
CA GLY A 432 -20.32 -40.88 23.34
C GLY A 432 -19.44 -41.73 24.24
N LEU A 433 -18.87 -41.12 25.30
CA LEU A 433 -18.09 -41.81 26.32
C LEU A 433 -18.96 -42.75 27.17
N ALA A 434 -20.07 -42.24 27.72
CA ALA A 434 -20.93 -43.02 28.63
C ALA A 434 -21.66 -44.18 27.94
N ARG A 435 -21.91 -44.07 26.63
CA ARG A 435 -22.70 -45.04 25.84
C ARG A 435 -21.87 -45.79 24.81
N HIS A 436 -20.54 -45.61 24.81
CA HIS A 436 -19.60 -46.26 23.90
C HIS A 436 -19.90 -46.10 22.39
N ILE A 437 -20.55 -45.00 21.99
CA ILE A 437 -21.08 -44.81 20.62
C ILE A 437 -20.02 -45.03 19.56
N SER A 438 -18.86 -44.38 19.66
CA SER A 438 -17.79 -44.49 18.66
C SER A 438 -17.17 -45.89 18.60
N ARG A 439 -17.13 -46.60 19.73
CA ARG A 439 -16.59 -47.95 19.82
C ARG A 439 -17.59 -48.95 19.22
N ASP A 440 -18.86 -48.85 19.60
CA ASP A 440 -19.90 -49.75 19.12
C ASP A 440 -20.18 -49.56 17.63
N ASP A 441 -20.04 -48.33 17.08
CA ASP A 441 -20.03 -48.11 15.63
C ASP A 441 -18.95 -48.94 14.92
N ALA A 442 -17.72 -48.94 15.44
CA ALA A 442 -16.64 -49.75 14.89
C ALA A 442 -16.87 -51.26 15.07
N VAL A 443 -17.45 -51.68 16.20
CA VAL A 443 -17.79 -53.09 16.46
C VAL A 443 -18.84 -53.59 15.47
N VAL A 444 -19.92 -52.83 15.25
CA VAL A 444 -20.97 -53.22 14.30
C VAL A 444 -20.43 -53.25 12.86
N LYS A 445 -19.63 -52.25 12.46
CA LYS A 445 -19.02 -52.21 11.12
C LYS A 445 -17.98 -53.31 10.87
N SER A 446 -17.39 -53.88 11.93
CA SER A 446 -16.45 -55.01 11.85
C SER A 446 -17.10 -56.38 12.01
N GLY A 447 -18.44 -56.45 12.05
CA GLY A 447 -19.21 -57.69 12.11
C GLY A 447 -19.60 -58.16 13.51
N GLY A 448 -19.28 -57.40 14.55
CA GLY A 448 -19.80 -57.61 15.90
C GLY A 448 -21.21 -57.03 16.10
N TRP A 449 -21.73 -57.14 17.33
CA TRP A 449 -23.06 -56.59 17.69
C TRP A 449 -23.03 -55.57 18.83
N GLN A 450 -22.26 -55.83 19.90
CA GLN A 450 -22.17 -54.95 21.07
C GLN A 450 -20.79 -55.05 21.72
N GLY A 451 -20.16 -53.91 22.04
CA GLY A 451 -18.83 -53.85 22.63
C GLY A 451 -18.81 -53.81 24.17
N GLY A 452 -19.86 -53.32 24.82
CA GLY A 452 -19.93 -53.21 26.29
C GLY A 452 -21.28 -52.72 26.83
N LEU A 453 -21.36 -52.57 28.16
CA LEU A 453 -22.53 -52.03 28.84
C LEU A 453 -22.41 -50.52 29.01
N ALA A 454 -23.47 -49.82 28.63
CA ALA A 454 -23.57 -48.38 28.81
C ALA A 454 -23.68 -47.95 30.28
N MET A 455 -23.17 -46.77 30.58
CA MET A 455 -23.31 -46.11 31.87
C MET A 455 -24.53 -45.18 31.89
N GLY A 456 -25.41 -45.38 32.87
CA GLY A 456 -26.49 -44.43 33.16
C GLY A 456 -25.94 -43.15 33.79
N LEU A 457 -26.43 -41.99 33.34
CA LEU A 457 -26.01 -40.68 33.87
C LEU A 457 -26.85 -40.20 35.06
N ALA A 458 -28.10 -40.66 35.20
CA ALA A 458 -28.98 -40.23 36.29
C ALA A 458 -28.38 -40.57 37.67
N GLY A 459 -28.34 -39.60 38.56
CA GLY A 459 -27.75 -39.72 39.89
C GLY A 459 -26.21 -39.64 39.92
N MET A 460 -25.52 -39.68 38.78
CA MET A 460 -24.07 -39.54 38.71
C MET A 460 -23.63 -38.09 38.96
N THR A 461 -22.38 -37.92 39.39
CA THR A 461 -21.76 -36.61 39.59
C THR A 461 -21.06 -36.12 38.33
N LEU A 462 -21.48 -34.98 37.80
CA LEU A 462 -20.81 -34.22 36.74
C LEU A 462 -19.90 -33.15 37.36
N GLY A 463 -18.59 -33.32 37.21
CA GLY A 463 -17.60 -32.30 37.56
C GLY A 463 -17.40 -31.29 36.42
N ILE A 464 -17.44 -29.99 36.73
CA ILE A 464 -17.22 -28.90 35.78
C ILE A 464 -16.08 -28.01 36.26
N LEU A 465 -15.04 -27.85 35.44
CA LEU A 465 -13.95 -26.91 35.69
C LEU A 465 -14.23 -25.64 34.89
N GLY A 466 -14.37 -24.52 35.60
CA GLY A 466 -14.77 -23.23 35.02
C GLY A 466 -16.29 -23.06 34.88
N LEU A 467 -16.90 -22.26 35.75
CA LEU A 467 -18.34 -21.95 35.71
C LEU A 467 -18.66 -20.67 34.90
N GLY A 468 -18.00 -20.52 33.76
CA GLY A 468 -18.25 -19.46 32.78
C GLY A 468 -19.57 -19.64 32.02
N THR A 469 -19.72 -18.96 30.88
CA THR A 469 -20.93 -19.04 30.05
C THR A 469 -21.25 -20.48 29.63
N LEU A 470 -20.26 -21.21 29.11
CA LEU A 470 -20.42 -22.60 28.67
C LEU A 470 -20.57 -23.55 29.86
N GLY A 471 -19.78 -23.36 30.92
CA GLY A 471 -19.85 -24.17 32.14
C GLY A 471 -21.24 -24.13 32.79
N ARG A 472 -21.85 -22.94 32.90
CA ARG A 472 -23.23 -22.80 33.42
C ARG A 472 -24.27 -23.46 32.53
N ALA A 473 -24.14 -23.36 31.21
CA ALA A 473 -25.03 -24.04 30.27
C ALA A 473 -24.93 -25.57 30.46
N ARG A 474 -23.70 -26.10 30.58
CA ARG A 474 -23.45 -27.51 30.82
C ARG A 474 -24.00 -28.00 32.16
N ALA A 475 -23.81 -27.22 33.23
CA ALA A 475 -24.36 -27.50 34.56
C ALA A 475 -25.89 -27.65 34.51
N ARG A 476 -26.58 -26.68 33.88
CA ARG A 476 -28.04 -26.72 33.73
C ARG A 476 -28.50 -27.96 32.97
N ILE A 477 -27.83 -28.32 31.88
CA ILE A 477 -28.18 -29.52 31.12
C ILE A 477 -27.93 -30.79 31.92
N GLY A 478 -26.81 -30.88 32.64
CA GLY A 478 -26.52 -32.04 33.50
C GLY A 478 -27.64 -32.29 34.51
N ILE A 479 -28.11 -31.23 35.17
CA ILE A 479 -29.20 -31.31 36.15
C ILE A 479 -30.54 -31.62 35.45
N LEU A 480 -30.95 -30.80 34.48
CA LEU A 480 -32.30 -30.82 33.92
C LEU A 480 -32.54 -31.96 32.93
N ALA A 481 -31.56 -32.27 32.07
CA ALA A 481 -31.73 -33.25 31.00
C ALA A 481 -31.24 -34.64 31.38
N PHE A 482 -30.24 -34.74 32.27
CA PHE A 482 -29.60 -36.02 32.61
C PHE A 482 -29.78 -36.43 34.08
N GLY A 483 -30.38 -35.60 34.93
CA GLY A 483 -30.59 -35.92 36.35
C GLY A 483 -29.29 -36.11 37.13
N MET A 484 -28.23 -35.41 36.74
CA MET A 484 -26.90 -35.51 37.36
C MET A 484 -26.78 -34.55 38.54
N GLN A 485 -25.95 -34.91 39.52
CA GLN A 485 -25.45 -33.95 40.51
C GLN A 485 -24.29 -33.16 39.91
N VAL A 486 -24.27 -31.84 40.06
CA VAL A 486 -23.18 -31.01 39.49
C VAL A 486 -22.31 -30.46 40.60
N ILE A 487 -21.00 -30.68 40.46
CA ILE A 487 -19.96 -30.00 41.25
C ILE A 487 -19.12 -29.15 40.31
N ALA A 488 -18.70 -27.96 40.76
CA ALA A 488 -17.88 -27.06 39.97
C ALA A 488 -16.72 -26.48 40.76
N ARG A 489 -15.59 -26.24 40.09
CA ARG A 489 -14.39 -25.59 40.67
C ARG A 489 -13.84 -24.50 39.73
N GLY A 490 -13.03 -23.61 40.31
CA GLY A 490 -12.20 -22.66 39.57
C GLY A 490 -11.13 -23.35 38.71
N ASP A 491 -10.52 -22.58 37.82
CA ASP A 491 -9.78 -23.02 36.63
C ASP A 491 -8.42 -23.68 36.91
N LEU A 492 -7.90 -24.37 35.87
CA LEU A 492 -6.64 -25.13 35.71
C LEU A 492 -6.73 -26.66 35.91
N VAL A 493 -6.57 -27.38 34.79
CA VAL A 493 -6.20 -28.81 34.75
C VAL A 493 -4.73 -28.88 34.41
N GLU A 494 -3.95 -29.58 35.22
CA GLU A 494 -2.58 -29.95 34.86
C GLU A 494 -2.63 -31.21 33.97
N GLU A 495 -2.21 -31.11 32.71
CA GLU A 495 -2.33 -32.18 31.71
C GLU A 495 -1.66 -33.48 32.17
N THR A 496 -0.46 -33.38 32.76
CA THR A 496 0.32 -34.49 33.32
C THR A 496 -0.41 -35.19 34.47
N ALA A 497 -1.03 -34.43 35.37
CA ALA A 497 -1.82 -34.96 36.48
C ALA A 497 -3.07 -35.67 35.98
N LEU A 498 -3.76 -35.13 34.97
CA LEU A 498 -4.90 -35.77 34.33
C LEU A 498 -4.51 -37.08 33.63
N LEU A 499 -3.43 -37.07 32.84
CA LEU A 499 -2.88 -38.27 32.20
C LEU A 499 -2.57 -39.36 33.23
N LYS A 500 -1.94 -38.99 34.35
CA LYS A 500 -1.64 -39.93 35.44
C LYS A 500 -2.92 -40.50 36.06
N MET A 501 -3.90 -39.65 36.38
CA MET A 501 -5.17 -40.08 36.96
C MET A 501 -5.91 -41.09 36.05
N LEU A 502 -5.88 -40.86 34.73
CA LEU A 502 -6.51 -41.71 33.73
C LEU A 502 -5.77 -43.03 33.52
N ARG A 503 -4.43 -43.02 33.57
CA ARG A 503 -3.62 -44.25 33.53
C ARG A 503 -3.85 -45.12 34.76
N ASP A 504 -3.98 -44.50 35.92
CA ASP A 504 -4.21 -45.18 37.20
C ASP A 504 -5.67 -45.66 37.36
N GLY A 505 -6.58 -45.34 36.42
CA GLY A 505 -7.97 -45.79 36.48
C GLY A 505 -8.83 -45.13 37.56
N ARG A 506 -8.39 -43.99 38.12
CA ARG A 506 -9.03 -43.39 39.31
C ARG A 506 -10.41 -42.80 39.03
N ILE A 507 -10.70 -42.48 37.78
CA ILE A 507 -12.03 -42.08 37.31
C ILE A 507 -12.48 -43.00 36.18
N LYS A 508 -13.80 -43.10 35.95
CA LYS A 508 -14.32 -44.02 34.93
C LYS A 508 -13.91 -43.65 33.51
N GLY A 509 -13.84 -42.36 33.20
CA GLY A 509 -13.33 -41.90 31.92
C GLY A 509 -13.27 -40.39 31.80
N ALA A 510 -12.65 -39.93 30.72
CA ALA A 510 -12.60 -38.52 30.33
C ALA A 510 -12.84 -38.35 28.84
N ALA A 511 -13.47 -37.23 28.46
CA ALA A 511 -13.56 -36.82 27.08
C ALA A 511 -12.88 -35.47 26.88
N LEU A 512 -11.98 -35.37 25.92
CA LEU A 512 -11.15 -34.18 25.67
C LEU A 512 -11.30 -33.73 24.23
N TYR A 513 -11.35 -32.41 24.02
CA TYR A 513 -11.31 -31.82 22.68
C TYR A 513 -10.41 -30.60 22.55
N VAL A 514 -9.70 -30.23 23.62
CA VAL A 514 -8.71 -29.15 23.65
C VAL A 514 -7.44 -29.72 24.29
N PHE A 515 -6.28 -29.36 23.75
CA PHE A 515 -4.97 -29.87 24.16
C PHE A 515 -3.95 -28.74 24.23
N ASP A 516 -2.86 -28.90 24.99
CA ASP A 516 -1.82 -27.86 25.08
C ASP A 516 -1.11 -27.64 23.73
N VAL A 517 -0.89 -28.72 22.97
CA VAL A 517 -0.33 -28.69 21.61
C VAL A 517 -1.35 -29.25 20.63
N GLU A 518 -1.82 -28.40 19.72
CA GLU A 518 -2.77 -28.75 18.66
C GLU A 518 -2.14 -28.51 17.27
N PRO A 519 -2.22 -29.47 16.34
CA PRO A 519 -2.76 -30.82 16.49
C PRO A 519 -1.87 -31.70 17.39
N LEU A 520 -2.46 -32.76 17.98
CA LEU A 520 -1.71 -33.69 18.82
C LEU A 520 -0.50 -34.27 18.05
N PRO A 521 0.73 -34.17 18.59
CA PRO A 521 1.91 -34.79 18.01
C PRO A 521 1.75 -36.30 17.79
N GLY A 522 2.48 -36.88 16.83
CA GLY A 522 2.37 -38.30 16.48
C GLY A 522 2.73 -39.24 17.64
N ASP A 523 3.65 -38.80 18.50
CA ASP A 523 4.13 -39.46 19.72
C ASP A 523 3.33 -39.06 20.98
N SER A 524 2.26 -38.28 20.83
CA SER A 524 1.43 -37.85 21.96
C SER A 524 0.86 -39.04 22.72
N GLN A 525 1.01 -39.00 24.05
CA GLN A 525 0.55 -40.06 24.93
C GLN A 525 -0.98 -40.23 24.90
N TRP A 526 -1.72 -39.21 24.48
CA TRP A 526 -3.17 -39.26 24.26
C TRP A 526 -3.56 -40.24 23.15
N ARG A 527 -2.70 -40.43 22.14
CA ARG A 527 -2.96 -41.27 20.95
C ARG A 527 -2.93 -42.77 21.22
N THR A 528 -2.60 -43.21 22.43
CA THR A 528 -2.60 -44.64 22.76
C THR A 528 -3.99 -45.25 22.54
N THR A 529 -4.03 -46.46 21.98
CA THR A 529 -5.27 -47.24 21.82
C THR A 529 -5.59 -48.11 23.05
N ARG A 530 -4.79 -48.00 24.11
CA ARG A 530 -4.92 -48.78 25.35
C ARG A 530 -5.82 -48.13 26.40
N TRP A 531 -6.66 -47.17 26.05
CA TRP A 531 -7.65 -46.62 26.97
C TRP A 531 -8.76 -47.66 27.24
N GLY A 532 -9.32 -47.65 28.46
CA GLY A 532 -10.37 -48.60 28.85
C GLY A 532 -9.91 -50.05 29.12
N VAL A 533 -8.61 -50.33 29.01
CA VAL A 533 -8.04 -51.66 29.27
C VAL A 533 -6.94 -51.60 30.33
N GLU A 534 -6.59 -52.74 30.92
CA GLU A 534 -5.57 -52.86 31.99
C GLU A 534 -5.82 -51.94 33.19
N GLY A 535 -7.10 -51.75 33.53
CA GLY A 535 -7.51 -50.87 34.63
C GLY A 535 -7.44 -49.38 34.32
N ARG A 536 -7.02 -48.97 33.11
CA ARG A 536 -7.01 -47.57 32.69
C ARG A 536 -8.43 -47.04 32.48
N SER A 537 -8.60 -45.75 32.71
CA SER A 537 -9.84 -45.04 32.40
C SER A 537 -10.17 -45.08 30.91
N GLU A 538 -11.46 -45.01 30.59
CA GLU A 538 -11.93 -44.80 29.22
C GLU A 538 -11.63 -43.36 28.76
N VAL A 539 -11.16 -43.17 27.53
CA VAL A 539 -10.83 -41.85 27.00
C VAL A 539 -11.42 -41.68 25.61
N LEU A 540 -12.19 -40.60 25.42
CA LEU A 540 -12.72 -40.20 24.13
C LEU A 540 -12.10 -38.88 23.70
N LEU A 541 -11.51 -38.84 22.51
CA LEU A 541 -10.85 -37.65 21.98
C LEU A 541 -11.62 -37.11 20.77
N SER A 542 -11.64 -35.78 20.64
CA SER A 542 -12.11 -35.08 19.44
C SER A 542 -11.13 -33.97 19.09
N PRO A 543 -11.03 -33.55 17.82
CA PRO A 543 -10.39 -32.29 17.47
C PRO A 543 -11.10 -31.09 18.11
N HIS A 544 -10.40 -29.94 18.20
CA HIS A 544 -10.90 -28.67 18.74
C HIS A 544 -11.92 -27.98 17.82
N MET A 545 -13.02 -28.68 17.57
CA MET A 545 -14.03 -28.34 16.56
C MET A 545 -15.36 -27.96 17.19
N GLY A 546 -15.40 -27.70 18.50
CA GLY A 546 -16.63 -27.35 19.21
C GLY A 546 -17.29 -26.05 18.70
N TYR A 547 -16.61 -25.23 17.90
CA TYR A 547 -17.18 -24.03 17.28
C TYR A 547 -17.45 -24.19 15.77
N ALA A 548 -17.00 -25.29 15.16
CA ALA A 548 -16.88 -25.45 13.72
C ALA A 548 -18.17 -26.00 13.09
N GLU A 549 -19.26 -25.25 13.21
CA GLU A 549 -20.48 -25.51 12.44
C GLU A 549 -20.38 -24.84 11.06
N GLU A 550 -20.91 -25.50 10.03
CA GLU A 550 -20.83 -25.07 8.63
C GLU A 550 -21.32 -23.62 8.44
N GLU A 551 -22.49 -23.27 9.01
CA GLU A 551 -23.05 -21.92 8.91
C GLU A 551 -22.15 -20.85 9.55
N ILE A 552 -21.53 -21.17 10.69
CA ILE A 552 -20.61 -20.25 11.38
C ILE A 552 -19.34 -20.05 10.56
N MET A 553 -18.77 -21.15 10.04
CA MET A 553 -17.53 -21.11 9.27
C MET A 553 -17.72 -20.36 7.96
N ASN A 554 -18.77 -20.66 7.20
CA ASN A 554 -19.06 -20.00 5.92
C ASN A 554 -19.26 -18.49 6.11
N ARG A 555 -20.03 -18.08 7.13
CA ARG A 555 -20.21 -16.67 7.45
C ARG A 555 -18.90 -15.99 7.82
N TRP A 556 -18.05 -16.63 8.62
CA TRP A 556 -16.73 -16.07 8.93
C TRP A 556 -15.87 -15.92 7.70
N TYR A 557 -15.87 -16.89 6.77
CA TYR A 557 -15.16 -16.76 5.50
C TYR A 557 -15.67 -15.58 4.67
N GLU A 558 -16.99 -15.44 4.52
CA GLU A 558 -17.62 -14.31 3.80
C GLU A 558 -17.23 -12.97 4.44
N GLU A 559 -17.36 -12.86 5.76
CA GLU A 559 -16.99 -11.66 6.50
C GLU A 559 -15.50 -11.32 6.40
N GLN A 560 -14.61 -12.31 6.34
CA GLN A 560 -13.18 -12.08 6.16
C GLN A 560 -12.89 -11.59 4.74
N ALA A 561 -13.48 -12.24 3.74
CA ALA A 561 -13.32 -11.86 2.33
C ALA A 561 -13.81 -10.43 2.08
N GLU A 562 -14.99 -10.07 2.58
CA GLU A 562 -15.54 -8.72 2.47
C GLU A 562 -14.62 -7.68 3.13
N LYS A 563 -14.04 -7.99 4.30
CA LYS A 563 -13.11 -7.07 4.98
C LYS A 563 -11.82 -6.86 4.20
N VAL A 564 -11.25 -7.91 3.63
CA VAL A 564 -10.07 -7.81 2.76
C VAL A 564 -10.40 -6.94 1.56
N GLU A 565 -11.54 -7.15 0.92
CA GLU A 565 -11.97 -6.37 -0.24
C GLU A 565 -12.15 -4.89 0.12
N ARG A 566 -12.88 -4.59 1.20
CA ARG A 566 -13.10 -3.21 1.68
C ARG A 566 -11.77 -2.53 1.99
N TRP A 567 -10.86 -3.23 2.67
CA TRP A 567 -9.54 -2.71 3.00
C TRP A 567 -8.69 -2.44 1.75
N LEU A 568 -8.68 -3.35 0.76
CA LEU A 568 -7.96 -3.16 -0.51
C LEU A 568 -8.46 -1.95 -1.29
N TYR A 569 -9.77 -1.67 -1.23
CA TYR A 569 -10.37 -0.52 -1.89
C TYR A 569 -10.43 0.75 -1.04
N GLY A 570 -9.76 0.79 0.13
CA GLY A 570 -9.74 1.95 1.01
C GLY A 570 -11.11 2.31 1.61
N LYS A 571 -12.05 1.36 1.62
CA LYS A 571 -13.36 1.51 2.26
C LYS A 571 -13.22 1.26 3.76
N GLU A 572 -14.13 1.83 4.54
CA GLU A 572 -14.20 1.57 5.97
C GLU A 572 -14.41 0.07 6.23
N VAL A 573 -13.54 -0.52 7.06
CA VAL A 573 -13.62 -1.91 7.50
C VAL A 573 -14.38 -1.96 8.83
N GLU A 574 -15.42 -2.80 8.90
CA GLU A 574 -16.24 -2.98 10.10
C GLU A 574 -15.58 -3.88 11.15
N THR A 575 -16.10 -3.84 12.38
CA THR A 575 -15.63 -4.64 13.54
C THR A 575 -14.14 -4.41 13.83
N LYS A 576 -13.78 -3.12 13.94
CA LYS A 576 -12.46 -2.69 14.40
C LYS A 576 -12.30 -3.07 15.87
N LEU A 577 -11.22 -3.79 16.15
CA LEU A 577 -10.78 -4.09 17.52
C LEU A 577 -9.79 -3.02 18.02
N LEU A 578 -9.26 -2.24 17.08
CA LEU A 578 -8.43 -1.07 17.28
C LEU A 578 -8.79 0.02 16.25
#